data_AF-H3A242-F1
#
_entry.id   AF-H3A242-F1
#
_cell.length_a   1.000
_cell.length_b   1.000
_cell.length_c   1.000
_cell.angle_alpha   90.00
_cell.angle_beta   90.00
_cell.angle_gamma   90.00
#
_symmetry.space_group_name_H-M   'P 1'
#
loop_
_entity.id
_entity.type
_entity.pdbx_description
1 polymer ?
#
loop_
_entity_poly.entity_id
_entity_poly.type
_entity_poly.pdbx_seq_one_letter_code
_entity_poly.pdbx_strand_id
1 'polypeptide(L)'
;MASRRGALVVLEGVDRAGKTTQCRRLVEVLNRNGQRAEMMRFPDRATEIGKLISSYLEKSSNLEDHTVHLLFSANRWEQVSLIREKLKEGITLVVDRYAFSGVAFTSAKPNFCLEWCKQPDVGLPKPDLILFLQLNPLDAAKRGEFGNERYENSSFQEAVLQRFGQLMKDKSLNWKVYFCLGQMYCSSK
;
A
#
# COMPACT_ATOMS: atom_id res chain seq x y z
N MET A 1 16.56 19.06 23.52
CA MET A 1 15.60 17.94 23.66
C MET A 1 15.61 17.18 22.34
N ALA A 2 15.79 15.87 22.34
CA ALA A 2 15.71 15.10 21.09
C ALA A 2 14.27 15.22 20.54
N SER A 3 14.12 15.83 19.36
CA SER A 3 12.86 15.86 18.63
C SER A 3 12.34 14.43 18.45
N ARG A 4 11.07 14.17 18.80
CA ARG A 4 10.43 12.87 18.53
C ARG A 4 10.31 12.71 17.01
N ARG A 5 10.76 11.56 16.48
CA ARG A 5 10.55 11.24 15.06
C ARG A 5 9.06 11.16 14.72
N GLY A 6 8.71 11.41 13.47
CA GLY A 6 7.38 11.16 12.93
C GLY A 6 7.05 9.68 12.87
N ALA A 7 5.78 9.36 12.72
CA ALA A 7 5.30 7.99 12.54
C ALA A 7 5.26 7.61 11.05
N LEU A 8 5.51 6.35 10.73
CA LEU A 8 5.26 5.77 9.41
C LEU A 8 3.95 4.98 9.46
N VAL A 9 2.88 5.54 8.88
CA VAL A 9 1.54 4.96 8.85
C VAL A 9 1.23 4.50 7.43
N VAL A 10 1.01 3.20 7.25
CA VAL A 10 0.70 2.63 5.93
C VAL A 10 -0.78 2.28 5.86
N LEU A 11 -1.44 2.61 4.74
CA LEU A 11 -2.78 2.16 4.42
C LEU A 11 -2.72 1.09 3.33
N GLU A 12 -3.22 -0.10 3.65
CA GLU A 12 -3.33 -1.24 2.75
C GLU A 12 -4.79 -1.65 2.55
N GLY A 13 -5.04 -2.49 1.56
CA GLY A 13 -6.38 -2.95 1.22
C GLY A 13 -6.51 -3.26 -0.27
N VAL A 14 -7.59 -3.96 -0.61
CA VAL A 14 -7.96 -4.25 -2.00
C VAL A 14 -8.28 -2.97 -2.78
N ASP A 15 -8.35 -3.07 -4.10
CA ASP A 15 -8.72 -1.94 -4.93
C ASP A 15 -10.08 -1.37 -4.52
N ARG A 16 -10.22 -0.03 -4.60
CA ARG A 16 -11.45 0.72 -4.25
C ARG A 16 -11.87 0.69 -2.79
N ALA A 17 -11.04 0.17 -1.89
CA ALA A 17 -11.24 0.30 -0.45
C ALA A 17 -11.28 1.77 0.04
N GLY A 18 -10.78 2.71 -0.76
CA GLY A 18 -10.77 4.15 -0.44
C GLY A 18 -9.46 4.64 0.17
N LYS A 19 -8.37 3.87 0.02
CA LYS A 19 -7.04 4.14 0.60
C LYS A 19 -6.56 5.57 0.33
N THR A 20 -6.52 6.00 -0.93
CA THR A 20 -6.07 7.35 -1.31
C THR A 20 -6.89 8.44 -0.63
N THR A 21 -8.22 8.29 -0.60
CA THR A 21 -9.12 9.24 0.07
C THR A 21 -8.85 9.30 1.56
N GLN A 22 -8.68 8.15 2.22
CA GLN A 22 -8.41 8.09 3.65
C GLN A 22 -7.01 8.62 4.00
N CYS A 23 -6.01 8.39 3.15
CA CYS A 23 -4.66 8.96 3.33
C CYS A 23 -4.72 10.49 3.33
N ARG A 24 -5.38 11.09 2.32
CA ARG A 24 -5.52 12.56 2.23
C ARG A 24 -6.23 13.14 3.45
N ARG A 25 -7.37 12.55 3.83
CA ARG A 25 -8.13 12.99 5.01
C ARG A 25 -7.32 12.88 6.29
N LEU A 26 -6.55 11.81 6.47
CA LEU A 26 -5.70 11.63 7.64
C LEU A 26 -4.62 12.71 7.70
N VAL A 27 -3.92 12.96 6.60
CA VAL A 27 -2.91 14.04 6.53
C VAL A 27 -3.52 15.41 6.82
N GLU A 28 -4.69 15.72 6.24
CA GLU A 28 -5.40 16.97 6.51
C GLU A 28 -5.79 17.14 7.97
N VAL A 29 -6.26 16.08 8.63
CA VAL A 29 -6.63 16.12 10.07
C VAL A 29 -5.39 16.28 10.95
N LEU A 30 -4.31 15.55 10.67
CA LEU A 30 -3.06 15.65 11.43
C LEU A 30 -2.50 17.08 11.35
N ASN A 31 -2.40 17.64 10.14
CA ASN A 31 -1.88 18.99 9.93
C ASN A 31 -2.76 20.06 10.59
N ARG A 32 -4.11 19.94 10.51
CA ARG A 32 -5.04 20.85 11.21
C ARG A 32 -4.88 20.81 12.73
N ASN A 33 -4.45 19.68 13.28
CA ASN A 33 -4.19 19.52 14.71
C ASN A 33 -2.73 19.84 15.09
N GLY A 34 -1.97 20.52 14.23
CA GLY A 34 -0.59 20.95 14.50
C GLY A 34 0.46 19.83 14.40
N GLN A 35 0.09 18.64 13.91
CA GLN A 35 1.02 17.53 13.69
C GLN A 35 1.45 17.51 12.22
N ARG A 36 2.74 17.76 11.95
CA ARG A 36 3.28 17.74 10.59
C ARG A 36 3.13 16.35 9.98
N ALA A 37 2.38 16.27 8.89
CA ALA A 37 2.18 15.03 8.15
C ALA A 37 2.23 15.26 6.64
N GLU A 38 2.80 14.30 5.92
CA GLU A 38 2.89 14.29 4.46
C GLU A 38 2.35 12.96 3.90
N MET A 39 1.77 13.02 2.70
CA MET A 39 1.29 11.83 2.01
C MET A 39 2.34 11.29 1.05
N MET A 40 2.51 9.98 1.02
CA MET A 40 3.26 9.26 -0.01
C MET A 40 2.39 8.17 -0.63
N ARG A 41 2.78 7.66 -1.80
CA ARG A 41 2.06 6.57 -2.47
C ARG A 41 3.05 5.67 -3.21
N PHE A 42 2.80 4.37 -3.19
CA PHE A 42 3.51 3.42 -4.02
C PHE A 42 2.56 2.71 -5.02
N PRO A 43 2.97 2.50 -6.28
CA PRO A 43 4.24 2.95 -6.84
C PRO A 43 4.27 4.49 -6.98
N ASP A 44 5.44 5.08 -6.76
CA ASP A 44 5.69 6.48 -7.14
C ASP A 44 5.94 6.52 -8.64
N ARG A 45 4.92 6.96 -9.39
CA ARG A 45 4.93 6.97 -10.86
C ARG A 45 5.74 8.12 -11.46
N ALA A 46 6.27 9.03 -10.64
CA ALA A 46 7.05 10.17 -11.13
C ALA A 46 8.50 9.78 -11.52
N THR A 47 9.04 8.71 -10.92
CA THR A 47 10.41 8.26 -11.18
C THR A 47 10.51 7.41 -12.45
N GLU A 48 11.72 7.17 -12.96
CA GLU A 48 11.92 6.33 -14.14
C GLU A 48 11.43 4.89 -13.92
N ILE A 49 11.69 4.31 -12.75
CA ILE A 49 11.13 3.00 -12.37
C ILE A 49 9.60 3.07 -12.29
N GLY A 50 9.09 4.15 -11.70
CA GLY A 50 7.65 4.45 -11.63
C GLY A 50 6.95 4.46 -12.98
N LYS A 51 7.58 5.07 -13.99
CA LYS A 51 7.05 5.13 -15.36
C LYS A 51 6.98 3.75 -16.01
N LEU A 52 8.01 2.90 -15.82
CA LEU A 52 8.00 1.51 -16.28
C LEU A 52 6.85 0.71 -15.65
N ILE A 53 6.65 0.88 -14.34
CA ILE A 53 5.53 0.27 -13.61
C ILE A 53 4.19 0.78 -14.15
N SER A 54 4.05 2.10 -14.38
CA SER A 54 2.81 2.70 -14.91
C SER A 54 2.45 2.09 -16.26
N SER A 55 3.41 2.03 -17.19
CA SER A 55 3.21 1.42 -18.50
C SER A 55 2.78 -0.04 -18.41
N TYR A 56 3.37 -0.80 -17.50
CA TYR A 56 2.98 -2.18 -17.26
C TYR A 56 1.55 -2.29 -16.71
N LEU A 57 1.16 -1.45 -15.74
CA LEU A 57 -0.18 -1.44 -15.13
C LEU A 57 -1.25 -1.00 -16.14
N GLU A 58 -0.93 -0.06 -17.01
CA GLU A 58 -1.78 0.44 -18.10
C GLU A 58 -1.87 -0.54 -19.29
N LYS A 59 -1.15 -1.67 -19.23
CA LYS A 59 -1.08 -2.68 -20.31
C LYS A 59 -0.44 -2.16 -21.60
N SER A 60 0.27 -1.03 -21.56
CA SER A 60 1.02 -0.49 -22.70
C SER A 60 2.39 -1.14 -22.90
N SER A 61 2.89 -1.84 -21.88
CA SER A 61 4.02 -2.77 -21.99
C SER A 61 3.74 -4.06 -21.23
N ASN A 62 4.42 -5.14 -21.64
CA ASN A 62 4.45 -6.39 -20.90
C ASN A 62 5.85 -6.61 -20.35
N LEU A 63 5.91 -6.91 -19.07
CA LEU A 63 7.12 -7.26 -18.35
C LEU A 63 6.93 -8.65 -17.76
N GLU A 64 8.02 -9.38 -17.64
CA GLU A 64 8.07 -10.65 -16.93
C GLU A 64 7.73 -10.40 -15.43
N ASP A 65 7.03 -11.35 -14.79
CA ASP A 65 6.42 -11.16 -13.47
C ASP A 65 7.44 -10.97 -12.34
N HIS A 66 8.58 -11.65 -12.39
CA HIS A 66 9.68 -11.42 -11.44
C HIS A 66 10.30 -10.04 -11.66
N THR A 67 10.48 -9.63 -12.93
CA THR A 67 11.01 -8.31 -13.29
C THR A 67 10.15 -7.19 -12.71
N VAL A 68 8.84 -7.22 -12.96
CA VAL A 68 7.94 -6.17 -12.44
C VAL A 68 7.84 -6.19 -10.91
N HIS A 69 7.89 -7.38 -10.28
CA HIS A 69 7.92 -7.49 -8.83
C HIS A 69 9.15 -6.76 -8.23
N LEU A 70 10.33 -6.99 -8.81
CA LEU A 70 11.56 -6.35 -8.39
C LEU A 70 11.54 -4.84 -8.66
N LEU A 71 10.95 -4.38 -9.78
CA LEU A 71 10.76 -2.95 -10.03
C LEU A 71 9.86 -2.29 -8.98
N PHE A 72 8.76 -2.92 -8.58
CA PHE A 72 7.93 -2.42 -7.49
C PHE A 72 8.71 -2.29 -6.18
N SER A 73 9.60 -3.23 -5.86
CA SER A 73 10.46 -3.13 -4.67
C SER A 73 11.52 -2.04 -4.81
N ALA A 74 12.20 -1.96 -5.95
CA ALA A 74 13.18 -0.92 -6.24
C ALA A 74 12.58 0.50 -6.14
N ASN A 75 11.34 0.68 -6.60
CA ASN A 75 10.59 1.94 -6.48
C ASN A 75 10.30 2.33 -5.02
N ARG A 76 10.22 1.37 -4.09
CA ARG A 76 10.19 1.68 -2.64
C ARG A 76 11.56 2.04 -2.12
N TRP A 77 12.59 1.29 -2.52
CA TRP A 77 13.96 1.49 -2.08
C TRP A 77 14.53 2.85 -2.47
N GLU A 78 14.24 3.36 -3.67
CA GLU A 78 14.68 4.69 -4.10
C GLU A 78 14.14 5.83 -3.22
N GLN A 79 13.03 5.60 -2.51
CA GLN A 79 12.42 6.58 -1.60
C GLN A 79 12.88 6.44 -0.14
N VAL A 80 13.69 5.43 0.20
CA VAL A 80 14.04 5.13 1.61
C VAL A 80 14.80 6.26 2.29
N SER A 81 15.72 6.92 1.58
CA SER A 81 16.49 8.04 2.14
C SER A 81 15.55 9.19 2.54
N LEU A 82 14.63 9.57 1.65
CA LEU A 82 13.61 10.59 1.89
C LEU A 82 12.69 10.21 3.05
N ILE A 83 12.22 8.95 3.09
CA ILE A 83 11.38 8.45 4.18
C ILE A 83 12.10 8.61 5.52
N ARG A 84 13.36 8.18 5.62
CA ARG A 84 14.14 8.26 6.87
C ARG A 84 14.39 9.70 7.29
N GLU A 85 14.69 10.59 6.35
CA GLU A 85 14.90 12.02 6.59
C GLU A 85 13.64 12.66 7.18
N LYS A 86 12.50 12.55 6.49
CA LYS A 86 11.21 13.11 6.93
C LYS A 86 10.79 12.61 8.31
N LEU A 87 10.91 11.30 8.56
CA LEU A 87 10.62 10.73 9.86
C LEU A 87 11.55 11.31 10.93
N LYS A 88 12.86 11.42 10.68
CA LYS A 88 13.83 12.00 11.61
C LYS A 88 13.53 13.48 11.92
N GLU A 89 13.03 14.22 10.94
CA GLU A 89 12.61 15.61 11.13
C GLU A 89 11.37 15.77 12.02
N GLY A 90 10.65 14.69 12.32
CA GLY A 90 9.40 14.73 13.07
C GLY A 90 8.15 14.82 12.20
N ILE A 91 8.26 14.53 10.89
CA ILE A 91 7.13 14.53 9.95
C ILE A 91 6.56 13.12 9.87
N THR A 92 5.27 12.98 10.15
CA THR A 92 4.56 11.71 9.99
C THR A 92 4.28 11.45 8.51
N LEU A 93 4.58 10.25 8.04
CA LEU A 93 4.31 9.84 6.66
C LEU A 93 3.10 8.93 6.63
N VAL A 94 2.09 9.34 5.86
CA VAL A 94 0.89 8.54 5.58
C VAL A 94 1.01 7.98 4.17
N VAL A 95 1.19 6.67 4.05
CA VAL A 95 1.59 6.01 2.80
C VAL A 95 0.45 5.15 2.24
N ASP A 96 0.00 5.47 1.03
CA ASP A 96 -0.95 4.67 0.26
C ASP A 96 -0.22 3.52 -0.44
N ARG A 97 -0.38 2.29 0.09
CA ARG A 97 0.34 1.06 -0.26
C ARG A 97 1.83 1.07 0.08
N TYR A 98 2.36 -0.10 0.43
CA TYR A 98 3.79 -0.29 0.70
C TYR A 98 4.24 -1.69 0.27
N ALA A 99 5.23 -2.28 0.97
CA ALA A 99 5.73 -3.62 0.72
C ALA A 99 4.62 -4.69 0.68
N PHE A 100 3.59 -4.57 1.53
CA PHE A 100 2.54 -5.57 1.65
C PHE A 100 1.71 -5.71 0.36
N SER A 101 1.37 -4.60 -0.31
CA SER A 101 0.80 -4.63 -1.66
C SER A 101 1.73 -5.35 -2.64
N GLY A 102 3.04 -5.09 -2.61
CA GLY A 102 4.01 -5.78 -3.48
C GLY A 102 3.99 -7.30 -3.31
N VAL A 103 4.02 -7.76 -2.06
CA VAL A 103 3.96 -9.19 -1.72
C VAL A 103 2.61 -9.80 -2.10
N ALA A 104 1.50 -9.18 -1.72
CA ALA A 104 0.16 -9.72 -1.90
C ALA A 104 -0.21 -9.85 -3.38
N PHE A 105 0.09 -8.85 -4.20
CA PHE A 105 -0.21 -8.87 -5.64
C PHE A 105 0.63 -9.90 -6.39
N THR A 106 1.92 -10.01 -6.06
CA THR A 106 2.79 -10.95 -6.79
C THR A 106 2.53 -12.40 -6.38
N SER A 107 2.38 -12.68 -5.07
CA SER A 107 2.06 -14.03 -4.59
C SER A 107 0.64 -14.51 -4.93
N ALA A 108 -0.24 -13.63 -5.41
CA ALA A 108 -1.53 -14.01 -5.97
C ALA A 108 -1.40 -14.62 -7.38
N LYS A 109 -0.26 -14.42 -8.06
CA LYS A 109 0.03 -15.06 -9.36
C LYS A 109 0.49 -16.52 -9.16
N PRO A 110 0.32 -17.39 -10.18
CA PRO A 110 0.82 -18.76 -10.12
C PRO A 110 2.34 -18.81 -9.92
N ASN A 111 2.83 -19.82 -9.20
CA ASN A 111 4.26 -20.11 -9.00
C ASN A 111 5.07 -19.08 -8.19
N PHE A 112 4.42 -18.13 -7.52
CA PHE A 112 5.09 -17.21 -6.59
C PHE A 112 4.82 -17.58 -5.13
N CYS A 113 5.88 -17.94 -4.39
CA CYS A 113 5.76 -18.18 -2.96
C CYS A 113 5.85 -16.86 -2.17
N LEU A 114 5.13 -16.80 -1.04
CA LEU A 114 5.07 -15.60 -0.19
C LEU A 114 6.46 -15.18 0.31
N GLU A 115 7.31 -16.16 0.65
CA GLU A 115 8.65 -15.89 1.20
C GLU A 115 9.58 -15.26 0.17
N TRP A 116 9.55 -15.70 -1.09
CA TRP A 116 10.33 -15.06 -2.16
C TRP A 116 9.87 -13.62 -2.37
N CYS A 117 8.56 -13.39 -2.43
CA CYS A 117 7.98 -12.06 -2.62
C CYS A 117 8.33 -11.08 -1.47
N LYS A 118 8.61 -11.59 -0.26
CA LYS A 118 9.01 -10.75 0.89
C LYS A 118 10.46 -10.30 0.82
N GLN A 119 11.36 -11.11 0.24
CA GLN A 119 12.80 -10.88 0.31
C GLN A 119 13.25 -9.50 -0.20
N PRO A 120 12.76 -9.01 -1.35
CA PRO A 120 13.22 -7.72 -1.88
C PRO A 120 12.96 -6.54 -0.94
N ASP A 121 11.93 -6.62 -0.08
CA ASP A 121 11.54 -5.55 0.82
C ASP A 121 12.10 -5.69 2.24
N VAL A 122 12.88 -6.73 2.53
CA VAL A 122 13.51 -6.92 3.84
C VAL A 122 14.51 -5.80 4.10
N GLY A 123 14.29 -5.02 5.15
CA GLY A 123 15.14 -3.88 5.54
C GLY A 123 14.57 -2.50 5.21
N LEU A 124 13.41 -2.44 4.51
CA LEU A 124 12.66 -1.19 4.38
C LEU A 124 12.29 -0.60 5.76
N PRO A 125 12.14 0.73 5.88
CA PRO A 125 11.58 1.36 7.08
C PRO A 125 10.29 0.66 7.53
N LYS A 126 10.35 0.06 8.73
CA LYS A 126 9.22 -0.69 9.29
C LYS A 126 8.09 0.28 9.67
N PRO A 127 6.85 0.08 9.19
CA PRO A 127 5.72 0.89 9.60
C PRO A 127 5.41 0.77 11.10
N ASP A 128 5.03 1.88 11.71
CA ASP A 128 4.57 1.94 13.11
C ASP A 128 3.12 1.45 13.24
N LEU A 129 2.35 1.62 12.16
CA LEU A 129 0.94 1.25 12.07
C LEU A 129 0.60 0.88 10.62
N ILE A 130 -0.13 -0.21 10.46
CA ILE A 130 -0.66 -0.62 9.16
C ILE A 130 -2.17 -0.72 9.27
N LEU A 131 -2.87 0.18 8.58
CA LEU A 131 -4.32 0.22 8.51
C LEU A 131 -4.77 -0.58 7.30
N PHE A 132 -5.42 -1.72 7.52
CA PHE A 132 -6.00 -2.51 6.44
C PHE A 132 -7.48 -2.13 6.27
N LEU A 133 -7.79 -1.50 5.14
CA LEU A 133 -9.17 -1.17 4.76
C LEU A 133 -9.81 -2.37 4.09
N GLN A 134 -10.61 -3.10 4.85
CA GLN A 134 -11.35 -4.25 4.37
C GLN A 134 -12.67 -3.80 3.75
N LEU A 135 -12.89 -4.19 2.49
CA LEU A 135 -14.14 -3.97 1.76
C LEU A 135 -14.69 -5.32 1.32
N ASN A 136 -15.99 -5.53 1.53
CA ASN A 136 -16.66 -6.71 1.00
C ASN A 136 -16.63 -6.63 -0.55
N PRO A 137 -16.29 -7.71 -1.27
CA PRO A 137 -16.33 -7.75 -2.75
C PRO A 137 -17.65 -7.22 -3.35
N LEU A 138 -18.78 -7.51 -2.72
CA LEU A 138 -20.10 -7.02 -3.16
C LEU A 138 -20.22 -5.48 -3.04
N ASP A 139 -19.59 -4.89 -2.03
CA ASP A 139 -19.58 -3.43 -1.85
C ASP A 139 -18.50 -2.75 -2.70
N ALA A 140 -17.43 -3.47 -3.06
CA ALA A 140 -16.45 -3.01 -4.03
C ALA A 140 -17.07 -2.86 -5.43
N ALA A 141 -17.90 -3.82 -5.85
CA ALA A 141 -18.63 -3.79 -7.12
C ALA A 141 -19.62 -2.60 -7.21
N LYS A 142 -20.23 -2.21 -6.08
CA LYS A 142 -21.13 -1.04 -6.02
C LYS A 142 -20.41 0.31 -6.21
N ARG A 143 -19.08 0.35 -6.09
CA ARG A 143 -18.28 1.59 -6.24
C ARG A 143 -17.86 1.85 -7.69
N GLY A 144 -18.48 1.18 -8.67
CA GLY A 144 -18.28 1.32 -10.11
C GLY A 144 -17.73 0.04 -10.75
N GLU A 145 -17.64 0.01 -12.08
CA GLU A 145 -16.96 -1.05 -12.84
C GLU A 145 -15.45 -0.95 -12.68
N PHE A 146 -14.74 -2.08 -12.61
CA PHE A 146 -13.28 -2.12 -12.58
C PHE A 146 -12.69 -1.27 -13.71
N GLY A 147 -11.61 -0.54 -13.44
CA GLY A 147 -10.96 0.25 -14.48
C GLY A 147 -10.18 -0.65 -15.43
N ASN A 148 -9.37 -0.02 -16.28
CA ASN A 148 -8.63 -0.75 -17.31
C ASN A 148 -7.24 -1.22 -16.86
N GLU A 149 -6.83 -0.98 -15.62
CA GLU A 149 -5.51 -1.39 -15.14
C GLU A 149 -5.41 -2.93 -14.99
N ARG A 150 -4.18 -3.45 -15.07
CA ARG A 150 -3.88 -4.90 -15.18
C ARG A 150 -4.50 -5.77 -14.10
N TYR A 151 -4.63 -5.27 -12.87
CA TYR A 151 -5.06 -6.05 -11.71
C TYR A 151 -6.48 -5.76 -11.25
N GLU A 152 -7.21 -4.92 -11.98
CA GLU A 152 -8.59 -4.56 -11.68
C GLU A 152 -9.54 -5.66 -12.19
N ASN A 153 -9.45 -6.86 -11.63
CA ASN A 153 -10.41 -7.95 -11.89
C ASN A 153 -10.77 -8.70 -10.60
N SER A 154 -12.03 -9.11 -10.47
CA SER A 154 -12.58 -9.64 -9.20
C SER A 154 -11.85 -10.88 -8.67
N SER A 155 -11.62 -11.87 -9.53
CA SER A 155 -11.01 -13.15 -9.11
C SER A 155 -9.58 -12.96 -8.64
N PHE A 156 -8.80 -12.09 -9.30
CA PHE A 156 -7.46 -11.75 -8.85
C PHE A 156 -7.48 -10.98 -7.53
N GLN A 157 -8.40 -10.03 -7.35
CA GLN A 157 -8.52 -9.29 -6.09
C GLN A 157 -8.91 -10.19 -4.90
N GLU A 158 -9.71 -11.23 -5.12
CA GLU A 158 -9.98 -12.25 -4.11
C GLU A 158 -8.72 -13.02 -3.70
N ALA A 159 -7.90 -13.43 -4.67
CA ALA A 159 -6.62 -14.07 -4.39
C ALA A 159 -5.68 -13.12 -3.62
N VAL A 160 -5.61 -11.84 -4.00
CA VAL A 160 -4.84 -10.81 -3.28
C VAL A 160 -5.33 -10.65 -1.84
N LEU A 161 -6.64 -10.63 -1.60
CA LEU A 161 -7.21 -10.55 -0.26
C LEU A 161 -6.80 -11.75 0.62
N GLN A 162 -6.77 -12.96 0.05
CA GLN A 162 -6.28 -14.14 0.77
C GLN A 162 -4.80 -14.00 1.16
N ARG A 163 -3.97 -13.42 0.29
CA ARG A 163 -2.55 -13.15 0.59
C ARG A 163 -2.38 -12.11 1.69
N PHE A 164 -3.17 -11.03 1.69
CA PHE A 164 -3.20 -10.11 2.83
C PHE A 164 -3.62 -10.81 4.12
N GLY A 165 -4.59 -11.72 4.06
CA GLY A 165 -4.98 -12.57 5.19
C GLY A 165 -3.82 -13.40 5.78
N GLN A 166 -2.88 -13.83 4.94
CA GLN A 166 -1.65 -14.50 5.38
C GLN A 166 -0.67 -13.52 6.03
N LEU A 167 -0.45 -12.35 5.42
CA LEU A 167 0.46 -11.32 5.92
C LEU A 167 0.02 -10.74 7.27
N MET A 168 -1.29 -10.59 7.49
CA MET A 168 -1.85 -10.08 8.75
C MET A 168 -1.65 -11.03 9.94
N LYS A 169 -1.20 -12.26 9.73
CA LYS A 169 -0.85 -13.20 10.81
C LYS A 169 0.49 -12.88 11.48
N ASP A 170 1.33 -12.06 10.85
CA ASP A 170 2.61 -11.65 11.41
C ASP A 170 2.40 -10.70 12.60
N LYS A 171 2.59 -11.24 13.81
CA LYS A 171 2.44 -10.51 15.08
C LYS A 171 3.55 -9.48 15.33
N SER A 172 4.61 -9.47 14.54
CA SER A 172 5.66 -8.46 14.64
C SER A 172 5.22 -7.11 14.07
N LEU A 173 4.12 -7.07 13.31
CA LEU A 173 3.57 -5.89 12.66
C LEU A 173 2.29 -5.41 13.35
N ASN A 174 2.12 -4.09 13.46
CA ASN A 174 0.95 -3.47 14.10
C ASN A 174 -0.18 -3.28 13.09
N TRP A 175 -0.87 -4.37 12.75
CA TRP A 175 -2.05 -4.34 11.89
C TRP A 175 -3.29 -3.87 12.65
N LYS A 176 -4.08 -2.99 12.03
CA LYS A 176 -5.44 -2.63 12.45
C LYS A 176 -6.37 -2.74 11.25
N VAL A 177 -7.39 -3.59 11.39
CA VAL A 177 -8.36 -3.87 10.33
C VAL A 177 -9.59 -3.01 10.53
N TYR A 178 -10.01 -2.31 9.47
CA TYR A 178 -11.21 -1.48 9.47
C TYR A 178 -12.16 -1.97 8.39
N PHE A 179 -13.41 -2.27 8.76
CA PHE A 179 -14.46 -2.64 7.82
C PHE A 179 -15.09 -1.38 7.24
N CYS A 180 -14.97 -1.20 5.93
CA CYS A 180 -15.58 -0.07 5.24
C CYS A 180 -16.99 -0.46 4.80
N LEU A 181 -17.98 0.01 5.55
CA LEU A 181 -19.40 -0.21 5.28
C LEU A 181 -19.94 0.94 4.44
N GLY A 182 -20.38 0.66 3.20
CA GLY A 182 -21.11 1.64 2.38
C GLY A 182 -20.35 2.96 2.12
N GLN A 183 -21.02 3.94 1.51
CA GLN A 183 -20.45 5.28 1.36
C GLN A 183 -20.25 5.92 2.75
N MET A 184 -19.04 6.39 3.01
CA MET A 184 -18.64 7.33 4.07
C MET A 184 -18.13 6.89 5.46
N TYR A 185 -18.26 5.65 5.95
CA TYR A 185 -17.69 5.33 7.29
C TYR A 185 -17.06 3.93 7.38
N CYS A 186 -15.76 3.87 7.71
CA CYS A 186 -15.14 2.63 8.18
C CYS A 186 -15.27 2.61 9.71
N SER A 187 -15.92 1.58 10.26
CA SER A 187 -16.13 1.40 11.70
C SER A 187 -15.14 0.38 12.24
N SER A 188 -14.54 0.65 13.40
CA SER A 188 -13.77 -0.36 14.14
C SER A 188 -14.74 -1.27 14.89
N LYS A 189 -14.66 -2.58 14.67
CA LYS A 189 -15.20 -3.57 15.61
C LYS A 189 -14.27 -3.70 16.81
#